data_AF-F9N5Z9-F1
#
_entry.id   AF-F9N5Z9-F1
#
_cell.length_a   1.000
_cell.length_b   1.000
_cell.length_c   1.000
_cell.angle_alpha   90.00
_cell.angle_beta   90.00
_cell.angle_gamma   90.00
#
_symmetry.space_group_name_H-M   'P 1'
#
loop_
_entity.id
_entity.type
_entity.pdbx_description
1 polymer ?
#
loop_
_entity_poly.entity_id
_entity_poly.type
_entity_poly.pdbx_seq_one_letter_code
_entity_poly.pdbx_strand_id
1 'polypeptide(L)' 'MQTTQNTIPTALTIRRLLRLKGYTIRKLAMELERSTTSVHRVIYGVSRSRYIEGRISEILETTPNLLWGYK' A
#
# COMPACT_ATOMS: atom_id res chain seq x y z
N MET A 1 4.91 6.01 -29.31
CA MET A 1 4.20 5.02 -28.48
C MET A 1 4.74 5.17 -27.06
N GLN A 2 3.89 5.59 -26.11
CA GLN A 2 4.29 5.84 -24.73
C GLN A 2 4.64 4.52 -24.04
N THR A 3 5.89 4.36 -23.63
CA THR A 3 6.28 3.35 -22.65
C THR A 3 5.77 3.80 -21.29
N THR A 4 4.58 3.35 -20.91
CA THR A 4 4.17 3.36 -19.50
C THR A 4 5.18 2.48 -18.76
N GLN A 5 6.19 3.12 -18.15
CA GLN A 5 7.10 2.44 -17.25
C GLN A 5 6.25 1.90 -16.09
N ASN A 6 5.93 0.60 -16.17
CA ASN A 6 5.33 -0.19 -15.10
C ASN A 6 6.37 -0.30 -13.96
N THR A 7 6.60 0.83 -13.28
CA THR A 7 7.46 0.88 -12.11
C THR A 7 6.66 0.28 -10.96
N ILE A 8 6.96 -0.98 -10.66
CA ILE A 8 6.47 -1.67 -9.47
C ILE A 8 6.67 -0.73 -8.27
N PRO A 9 5.61 -0.33 -7.55
CA PRO A 9 5.77 0.52 -6.39
C PRO A 9 6.65 -0.19 -5.36
N THR A 10 7.86 0.30 -5.12
CA THR A 10 8.62 -0.14 -3.95
C THR A 10 7.84 0.23 -2.68
N ALA A 11 8.09 -0.46 -1.57
CA ALA A 11 7.50 -0.12 -0.26
C ALA A 11 7.61 1.39 0.09
N LEU A 12 8.73 2.01 -0.30
CA LEU A 12 8.97 3.45 -0.16
C LEU A 12 8.00 4.28 -1.00
N THR A 13 7.67 3.83 -2.22
CA THR A 13 6.66 4.43 -3.10
C THR A 13 5.27 4.35 -2.48
N ILE A 14 4.84 3.19 -1.98
CA ILE A 14 3.51 3.02 -1.35
C ILE A 14 3.35 3.95 -0.15
N ARG A 15 4.35 3.98 0.75
CA ARG A 15 4.32 4.87 1.92
C ARG A 15 4.25 6.34 1.52
N ARG A 16 4.96 6.74 0.47
CA ARG A 16 4.92 8.12 -0.05
C ARG A 16 3.55 8.46 -0.65
N LEU A 17 3.00 7.58 -1.48
CA LEU A 17 1.68 7.76 -2.08
C LEU A 17 0.57 7.86 -1.02
N LEU A 18 0.61 7.00 0.00
CA LEU A 18 -0.32 7.07 1.14
C LEU A 18 -0.21 8.41 1.86
N ARG A 19 1.01 8.92 2.09
CA ARG A 19 1.20 10.26 2.69
C ARG A 19 0.63 11.38 1.84
N LEU A 20 0.77 11.32 0.51
CA LEU A 20 0.19 12.32 -0.41
C LEU A 20 -1.35 12.33 -0.34
N LYS A 21 -1.97 11.17 -0.07
CA LYS A 21 -3.41 11.04 0.19
C LYS A 21 -3.80 11.36 1.65
N GLY A 22 -2.88 11.87 2.48
CA GLY A 22 -3.16 12.20 3.88
C GLY A 22 -3.27 10.99 4.82
N TYR A 23 -2.71 9.84 4.42
CA TYR A 23 -2.71 8.61 5.19
C TYR A 23 -1.34 8.32 5.81
N THR A 24 -1.36 8.06 7.13
CA THR A 24 -0.20 7.57 7.87
C THR A 24 -0.44 6.12 8.30
N ILE A 25 0.64 5.40 8.64
CA ILE A 25 0.53 4.03 9.19
C ILE A 25 -0.36 4.01 10.43
N ARG A 26 -0.26 5.02 11.30
CA ARG A 26 -1.10 5.14 12.49
C ARG A 26 -2.57 5.34 12.14
N LYS A 27 -2.87 6.21 11.17
CA LYS A 27 -4.25 6.46 10.71
C LYS A 27 -4.87 5.18 10.12
N LEU A 28 -4.14 4.48 9.26
CA LEU A 28 -4.55 3.18 8.72
C LEU A 28 -4.76 2.13 9.81
N ALA A 29 -3.85 2.05 10.77
CA ALA A 29 -3.96 1.11 11.89
C ALA A 29 -5.22 1.35 12.73
N MET A 30 -5.53 2.61 13.05
CA MET A 30 -6.75 2.98 13.77
C MET A 30 -8.00 2.67 12.96
N GLU A 31 -8.03 3.05 11.68
CA GLU A 31 -9.17 2.81 10.78
C GLU A 31 -9.47 1.32 10.57
N LEU A 32 -8.44 0.48 10.54
CA LEU A 32 -8.55 -0.96 10.30
C LEU A 32 -8.65 -1.78 11.59
N GLU A 33 -8.62 -1.14 12.75
CA GLU A 33 -8.53 -1.81 14.06
C GLU A 33 -7.38 -2.84 14.13
N ARG A 34 -6.23 -2.49 13.54
CA ARG A 34 -5.01 -3.33 13.50
C ARG A 34 -3.84 -2.67 14.20
N SER A 35 -2.85 -3.46 14.58
CA SER A 35 -1.61 -2.92 15.11
C SER A 35 -0.83 -2.16 14.03
N THR A 36 -0.16 -1.08 14.44
CA THR A 36 0.75 -0.31 13.58
C THR A 36 1.84 -1.20 12.99
N THR A 37 2.34 -2.17 13.75
CA THR A 37 3.32 -3.17 13.29
C THR A 37 2.78 -4.02 12.16
N SER A 38 1.53 -4.48 12.23
CA SER A 38 0.92 -5.29 11.18
C SER A 38 0.78 -4.50 9.88
N VAL A 39 0.25 -3.27 9.97
CA VAL A 39 0.15 -2.36 8.81
C VAL A 39 1.52 -2.03 8.22
N HIS A 40 2.51 -1.76 9.07
CA HIS A 40 3.88 -1.51 8.64
C HIS A 40 4.45 -2.71 7.87
N ARG A 41 4.34 -3.93 8.42
CA ARG A 41 4.84 -5.13 7.74
C ARG A 41 4.19 -5.34 6.36
N VAL A 42 2.89 -5.05 6.23
CA VAL A 42 2.22 -5.11 4.92
C VAL A 42 2.74 -4.04 3.97
N ILE A 43 2.83 -2.78 4.38
CA ILE A 43 3.35 -1.68 3.53
C ILE A 43 4.78 -1.94 3.03
N TYR A 44 5.59 -2.65 3.82
CA TYR A 44 6.95 -3.03 3.44
C TYR A 44 7.07 -4.38 2.73
N GLY A 45 5.96 -5.04 2.41
CA GLY A 45 5.95 -6.34 1.73
C GLY A 45 6.45 -7.51 2.58
N VAL A 46 6.68 -7.31 3.89
CA VAL A 46 7.15 -8.32 4.85
C VAL A 46 6.04 -9.31 5.21
N SER A 47 4.78 -8.90 5.10
CA SER A 47 3.62 -9.75 5.39
C SER A 47 2.50 -9.46 4.41
N ARG A 48 1.64 -10.46 4.19
CA ARG A 48 0.46 -10.34 3.33
C ARG A 48 -0.81 -10.23 4.16
N SER A 49 -1.70 -9.36 3.75
CA SER A 49 -3.03 -9.24 4.34
C SER A 49 -3.98 -8.65 3.31
N ARG A 50 -4.89 -9.47 2.78
CA ARG A 50 -5.87 -9.02 1.78
C ARG A 50 -6.69 -7.83 2.27
N TYR A 51 -6.98 -7.78 3.57
CA TYR A 51 -7.75 -6.70 4.17
C TYR A 51 -6.98 -5.37 4.16
N ILE A 52 -5.71 -5.38 4.61
CA ILE A 52 -4.87 -4.17 4.61
C ILE A 52 -4.50 -3.76 3.18
N GLU A 53 -4.18 -4.73 2.32
CA GLU A 53 -3.87 -4.50 0.90
C GLU A 53 -5.08 -3.94 0.14
N GLY A 54 -6.28 -4.46 0.40
CA GLY A 54 -7.52 -3.95 -0.16
C GLY A 54 -7.72 -2.49 0.19
N ARG A 55 -7.58 -2.15 1.47
CA ARG A 55 -7.73 -0.75 1.89
C ARG A 55 -6.67 0.19 1.31
N ILE A 56 -5.41 -0.24 1.27
CA ILE A 56 -4.34 0.54 0.62
C ILE A 56 -4.66 0.74 -0.86
N SER A 57 -5.19 -0.29 -1.53
CA SER A 57 -5.55 -0.23 -2.95
C SER A 57 -6.68 0.76 -3.21
N GLU A 58 -7.71 0.78 -2.36
CA GLU A 58 -8.80 1.76 -2.43
C GLU A 58 -8.29 3.20 -2.28
N ILE A 59 -7.44 3.47 -1.27
CA ILE A 59 -6.89 4.81 -1.02
C ILE A 59 -6.02 5.28 -2.19
N LEU A 60 -5.28 4.36 -2.79
CA LEU A 60 -4.38 4.64 -3.91
C LEU A 60 -5.05 4.52 -5.27
N GLU A 61 -6.36 4.23 -5.32
CA GLU A 61 -7.12 4.04 -6.56
C GLU A 61 -6.43 3.05 -7.52
N THR A 62 -5.90 1.96 -6.96
CA THR A 62 -5.15 0.93 -7.67
C THR A 62 -5.69 -0.46 -7.35
N THR A 63 -5.13 -1.50 -7.96
CA THR A 63 -5.48 -2.90 -7.65
C THR A 63 -4.44 -3.52 -6.70
N PRO A 64 -4.85 -4.41 -5.78
CA PRO A 64 -3.93 -5.05 -4.81
C PRO A 64 -2.74 -5.76 -5.46
N ASN A 65 -2.92 -6.31 -6.66
CA ASN A 65 -1.87 -7.01 -7.40
C ASN A 65 -0.78 -6.04 -7.91
N LEU A 66 -1.16 -4.79 -8.21
CA LEU A 66 -0.26 -3.75 -8.69
C LEU A 66 0.56 -3.12 -7.57
N LEU A 67 0.12 -3.21 -6.30
CA LEU A 67 0.88 -2.69 -5.16
C LEU A 67 2.28 -3.31 -5.07
N TRP A 68 2.44 -4.56 -5.50
CA TRP A 68 3.67 -5.33 -5.30
C TRP A 68 4.29 -5.83 -6.60
N GLY A 69 3.68 -5.51 -7.75
CA GLY A 69 4.22 -5.88 -9.05
C GLY A 69 4.20 -7.38 -9.33
N TYR A 70 3.16 -8.09 -8.88
CA TYR A 70 2.96 -9.47 -9.34
C TYR A 70 2.64 -9.45 -10.85
N LYS A 71 3.47 -10.15 -11.63
CA LYS A 71 3.23 -10.46 -13.03
C LYS A 71 2.01 -11.35 -13.19
#